data_AF-A0A957PVG7-F1
#
_entry.id   AF-A0A957PVG7-F1
#
_cell.length_a   1.000
_cell.length_b   1.000
_cell.length_c   1.000
_cell.angle_alpha   90.00
_cell.angle_beta   90.00
_cell.angle_gamma   90.00
#
_symmetry.space_group_name_H-M   'P 1'
#
loop_
_entity.id
_entity.type
_entity.pdbx_description
1 polymer ?
#
loop_
_entity_poly.entity_id
_entity_poly.type
_entity_poly.pdbx_seq_one_letter_code
_entity_poly.pdbx_strand_id
1 'polypeptide(L)'
;RTWQTAHKMKDQRGALKGDSRHADNHRIKRYIAKYTINPAITHGMSHLVGSIETGKLADLVLWRPAYFGVKPSLVLKSGMIAWALMGDANASIPTPQPVHMRPMFGAFGKALSNSLTFVSQVALDSPALQALNLTKTLAAVHSCRSIRKSDMVHNSWQPTITVDPQNYIVHADGERLICEPARELPMAQRYFLF
;
A
#
# COMPACT_ATOMS: atom_id res chain seq x y z
N ARG A 1 -5.29 -7.78 1.43
CA ARG A 1 -5.46 -8.87 0.42
C ARG A 1 -4.16 -9.19 -0.33
N THR A 2 -3.34 -8.22 -0.73
CA THR A 2 -2.05 -8.42 -1.43
C THR A 2 -1.22 -9.61 -0.95
N TRP A 3 -1.00 -9.70 0.36
CA TRP A 3 -0.19 -10.76 0.97
C TRP A 3 -0.82 -12.15 0.94
N GLN A 4 -2.16 -12.25 1.01
CA GLN A 4 -2.88 -13.52 0.80
C GLN A 4 -2.72 -14.03 -0.63
N THR A 5 -2.75 -13.13 -1.62
CA THR A 5 -2.46 -13.50 -3.02
C THR A 5 -1.00 -13.95 -3.18
N ALA A 6 -0.04 -13.25 -2.56
CA ALA A 6 1.37 -13.64 -2.59
C ALA A 6 1.59 -15.04 -2.00
N HIS A 7 0.91 -15.33 -0.88
CA HIS A 7 0.90 -16.63 -0.21
C HIS A 7 0.29 -17.72 -1.10
N LYS A 8 -0.95 -17.55 -1.58
CA LYS A 8 -1.62 -18.53 -2.45
C LYS A 8 -0.77 -18.89 -3.66
N MET A 9 -0.16 -17.89 -4.30
CA MET A 9 0.70 -18.11 -5.46
C MET A 9 2.01 -18.82 -5.09
N LYS A 10 2.42 -18.85 -3.83
CA LYS A 10 3.62 -19.56 -3.38
C LYS A 10 3.26 -21.02 -3.16
N ASP A 11 2.15 -21.27 -2.49
CA ASP A 11 1.66 -22.63 -2.25
C ASP A 11 1.40 -23.36 -3.57
N GLN A 12 0.78 -22.69 -4.54
CA GLN A 12 0.37 -23.32 -5.80
C GLN A 12 1.46 -23.34 -6.87
N ARG A 13 2.44 -22.41 -6.84
CA ARG A 13 3.46 -22.28 -7.91
C ARG A 13 4.90 -22.39 -7.42
N GLY A 14 5.12 -22.63 -6.13
CA GLY A 14 6.45 -22.66 -5.53
C GLY A 14 7.11 -21.27 -5.43
N ALA A 15 8.42 -21.29 -5.18
CA ALA A 15 9.25 -20.08 -5.11
C ALA A 15 9.25 -19.31 -6.45
N LEU A 16 9.30 -17.97 -6.39
CA LEU A 16 9.42 -17.17 -7.62
C LEU A 16 10.86 -17.26 -8.15
N LYS A 17 11.05 -17.15 -9.47
CA LYS A 17 12.39 -17.02 -10.06
C LYS A 17 13.15 -15.86 -9.39
N GLY A 18 14.35 -16.16 -8.88
CA GLY A 18 15.20 -15.22 -8.13
C GLY A 18 15.06 -15.33 -6.61
N ASP A 19 14.00 -15.95 -6.09
CA ASP A 19 13.91 -16.28 -4.67
C ASP A 19 14.78 -17.48 -4.31
N SER A 20 15.17 -17.55 -3.03
CA SER A 20 15.97 -18.66 -2.49
C SER A 20 15.08 -19.60 -1.68
N ARG A 21 15.61 -20.77 -1.30
CA ARG A 21 14.91 -21.70 -0.40
C ARG A 21 14.58 -21.10 0.97
N HIS A 22 15.30 -20.05 1.37
CA HIS A 22 15.22 -19.46 2.71
C HIS A 22 14.44 -18.14 2.75
N ALA A 23 14.13 -17.53 1.60
CA ALA A 23 13.55 -16.20 1.54
C ALA A 23 12.80 -15.93 0.23
N ASP A 24 11.67 -15.24 0.36
CA ASP A 24 10.76 -14.85 -0.74
C ASP A 24 10.93 -13.36 -1.15
N ASN A 25 12.14 -12.81 -1.03
CA ASN A 25 12.38 -11.37 -1.12
C ASN A 25 11.94 -10.74 -2.45
N HIS A 26 12.12 -11.41 -3.59
CA HIS A 26 11.68 -10.92 -4.89
C HIS A 26 10.17 -10.89 -4.99
N ARG A 27 9.48 -11.94 -4.50
CA ARG A 27 8.03 -11.93 -4.37
C ARG A 27 7.56 -10.82 -3.44
N ILE A 28 8.18 -10.67 -2.27
CA ILE A 28 7.82 -9.63 -1.29
C ILE A 28 7.94 -8.24 -1.91
N LYS A 29 9.09 -7.93 -2.53
CA LYS A 29 9.32 -6.66 -3.24
C LYS A 29 8.33 -6.45 -4.38
N ARG A 30 8.03 -7.49 -5.17
CA ARG A 30 7.02 -7.43 -6.24
C ARG A 30 5.63 -7.08 -5.72
N TYR A 31 5.23 -7.62 -4.57
CA TYR A 31 3.89 -7.44 -4.04
C TYR A 31 3.73 -6.16 -3.22
N ILE A 32 4.74 -5.74 -2.43
CA ILE A 32 4.67 -4.46 -1.70
C ILE A 32 4.57 -3.28 -2.67
N ALA A 33 5.29 -3.33 -3.78
CA ALA A 33 5.24 -2.28 -4.81
C ALA A 33 3.84 -2.06 -5.39
N LYS A 34 2.93 -3.06 -5.33
CA LYS A 34 1.57 -2.98 -5.88
C LYS A 34 0.67 -2.00 -5.13
N TYR A 35 0.94 -1.74 -3.84
CA TYR A 35 0.13 -0.85 -3.03
C TYR A 35 0.92 0.31 -2.42
N THR A 36 2.21 0.43 -2.75
CA THR A 36 3.05 1.55 -2.30
C THR A 36 3.50 2.39 -3.50
N ILE A 37 4.58 2.01 -4.17
CA ILE A 37 5.26 2.87 -5.14
C ILE A 37 4.55 2.92 -6.50
N ASN A 38 3.99 1.80 -6.99
CA ASN A 38 3.38 1.79 -8.33
C ASN A 38 2.10 2.64 -8.41
N PRO A 39 1.19 2.63 -7.41
CA PRO A 39 0.10 3.60 -7.37
C PRO A 39 0.61 5.04 -7.33
N ALA A 40 1.65 5.33 -6.54
CA ALA A 40 2.21 6.67 -6.46
C ALA A 40 2.81 7.13 -7.80
N ILE A 41 3.51 6.26 -8.54
CA ILE A 41 4.01 6.56 -9.89
C ILE A 41 2.84 6.81 -10.84
N THR A 42 1.85 5.91 -10.84
CA THR A 42 0.69 5.98 -11.75
C THR A 42 -0.06 7.30 -11.64
N HIS A 43 -0.14 7.84 -10.43
CA HIS A 43 -0.85 9.08 -10.16
C HIS A 43 0.05 10.32 -10.02
N GLY A 44 1.36 10.22 -10.33
CA GLY A 44 2.27 11.37 -10.28
C GLY A 44 2.57 11.90 -8.89
N MET A 45 2.46 11.04 -7.88
CA MET A 45 2.68 11.33 -6.47
C MET A 45 4.00 10.75 -5.94
N SER A 46 4.73 9.98 -6.76
CA SER A 46 5.92 9.22 -6.34
C SER A 46 7.10 10.07 -5.87
N HIS A 47 7.10 11.37 -6.16
CA HIS A 47 8.09 12.33 -5.67
C HIS A 47 7.90 12.66 -4.18
N LEU A 48 6.71 12.43 -3.61
CA LEU A 48 6.41 12.74 -2.20
C LEU A 48 6.07 11.50 -1.36
N VAL A 49 5.50 10.44 -1.95
CA VAL A 49 5.00 9.27 -1.21
C VAL A 49 5.26 7.95 -1.96
N GLY A 50 4.91 6.83 -1.32
CA GLY A 50 4.88 5.50 -1.94
C GLY A 50 6.09 4.61 -1.65
N SER A 51 7.10 5.08 -0.94
CA SER A 51 8.27 4.30 -0.55
C SER A 51 9.03 4.96 0.60
N ILE A 52 9.91 4.18 1.23
CA ILE A 52 10.82 4.67 2.27
C ILE A 52 12.12 5.07 1.58
N GLU A 53 12.19 6.33 1.17
CA GLU A 53 13.34 6.94 0.49
C GLU A 53 13.55 8.35 1.05
N THR A 54 14.81 8.81 1.08
CA THR A 54 15.13 10.17 1.53
C THR A 54 14.44 11.21 0.65
N GLY A 55 13.99 12.31 1.26
CA GLY A 55 13.25 13.38 0.56
C GLY A 55 11.74 13.15 0.41
N LYS A 56 11.23 11.93 0.68
CA LYS A 56 9.78 11.67 0.71
C LYS A 56 9.19 11.94 2.10
N LEU A 57 7.88 12.10 2.16
CA LEU A 57 7.16 12.23 3.42
C LEU A 57 7.36 10.99 4.30
N ALA A 58 7.51 11.23 5.60
CA ALA A 58 7.59 10.20 6.63
C ALA A 58 6.21 9.58 6.94
N ASP A 59 5.59 9.01 5.90
CA ASP A 59 4.37 8.22 5.98
C ASP A 59 4.74 6.74 6.17
N LEU A 60 4.80 6.33 7.43
CA LEU A 60 5.36 5.04 7.83
C LEU A 60 4.32 4.21 8.58
N VAL A 61 4.34 2.90 8.34
CA VAL A 61 3.48 1.96 9.08
C VAL A 61 4.37 0.93 9.75
N LEU A 62 4.25 0.82 11.07
CA LEU A 62 5.00 -0.15 11.85
C LEU A 62 4.14 -1.37 12.13
N TRP A 63 4.76 -2.54 12.00
CA TRP A 63 4.10 -3.81 12.17
C TRP A 63 4.90 -4.66 13.16
N ARG A 64 4.20 -5.32 14.07
CA ARG A 64 4.75 -6.53 14.71
C ARG A 64 4.72 -7.65 13.66
N PRO A 65 5.80 -8.43 13.47
CA PRO A 65 5.86 -9.46 12.43
C PRO A 65 4.66 -10.42 12.41
N ALA A 66 4.19 -10.85 13.59
CA ALA A 66 3.03 -11.74 13.72
C ALA A 66 1.71 -11.15 13.18
N TYR A 67 1.61 -9.83 13.02
CA TYR A 67 0.43 -9.10 12.55
C TYR A 67 0.64 -8.39 11.20
N PHE A 68 1.78 -8.64 10.53
CA PHE A 68 2.14 -7.96 9.29
C PHE A 68 1.04 -8.10 8.23
N GLY A 69 0.61 -6.97 7.66
CA GLY A 69 -0.43 -6.90 6.66
C GLY A 69 -1.86 -7.13 7.18
N VAL A 70 -2.05 -7.29 8.49
CA VAL A 70 -3.34 -7.51 9.15
C VAL A 70 -3.76 -6.30 9.99
N LYS A 71 -3.09 -6.08 11.12
CA LYS A 71 -3.35 -4.96 12.04
C LYS A 71 -2.02 -4.28 12.40
N PRO A 72 -1.77 -3.04 11.94
CA PRO A 72 -0.52 -2.34 12.24
C PRO A 72 -0.46 -1.93 13.71
N SER A 73 0.75 -1.68 14.21
CA SER A 73 0.96 -1.18 15.57
C SER A 73 0.90 0.35 15.63
N LEU A 74 1.50 1.02 14.65
CA LEU A 74 1.53 2.48 14.52
C LEU A 74 1.40 2.88 13.06
N VAL A 75 0.71 4.00 12.82
CA VAL A 75 0.65 4.69 11.53
C VAL A 75 1.11 6.12 11.75
N LEU A 76 2.21 6.47 11.11
CA LEU A 76 2.77 7.82 11.10
C LEU A 76 2.33 8.52 9.82
N LYS A 77 1.91 9.77 9.95
CA LYS A 77 1.67 10.69 8.84
C LYS A 77 2.63 11.85 8.98
N SER A 78 3.51 12.02 7.99
CA SER A 78 4.50 13.08 7.95
C SER A 78 5.31 13.20 9.25
N GLY A 79 5.71 12.05 9.81
CA GLY A 79 6.53 11.97 11.03
C GLY A 79 5.77 12.01 12.35
N MET A 80 4.46 12.28 12.34
CA MET A 80 3.62 12.29 13.55
C MET A 80 2.72 11.06 13.62
N ILE A 81 2.57 10.45 14.80
CA ILE A 81 1.67 9.30 14.97
C ILE A 81 0.23 9.78 14.78
N ALA A 82 -0.43 9.28 13.74
CA ALA A 82 -1.82 9.57 13.42
C ALA A 82 -2.75 8.51 14.02
N TRP A 83 -2.32 7.25 14.06
CA TRP A 83 -3.07 6.14 14.63
C TRP A 83 -2.16 5.13 15.32
N ALA A 84 -2.65 4.51 16.40
CA ALA A 84 -1.91 3.48 17.15
C ALA A 84 -2.84 2.43 17.76
N LEU A 85 -2.32 1.22 17.97
CA LEU A 85 -2.93 0.26 18.89
C LEU A 85 -2.70 0.73 20.32
N MET A 86 -3.78 1.06 21.03
CA MET A 86 -3.72 1.58 22.38
C MET A 86 -4.81 0.93 23.25
N GLY A 87 -4.42 0.62 24.48
CA GLY A 87 -5.23 0.03 25.53
C GLY A 87 -6.24 0.97 26.17
N ASP A 88 -6.56 0.71 27.43
CA ASP A 88 -7.34 1.61 28.27
C ASP A 88 -6.55 2.91 28.55
N ALA A 89 -7.21 4.05 28.33
CA ALA A 89 -6.63 5.37 28.53
C ALA A 89 -6.54 5.77 30.01
N ASN A 90 -7.31 5.12 30.89
CA ASN A 90 -7.26 5.34 32.34
C ASN A 90 -6.30 4.40 33.07
N ALA A 91 -5.65 3.47 32.35
CA ALA A 91 -4.72 2.54 32.96
C ALA A 91 -3.35 3.19 33.23
N SER A 92 -2.53 2.54 34.07
CA SER A 92 -1.21 3.05 34.45
C SER A 92 -0.17 3.05 33.32
N ILE A 93 -0.39 2.26 32.27
CA ILE A 93 0.46 2.12 31.07
C ILE A 93 -0.44 1.89 29.84
N PRO A 94 0.03 2.02 28.59
CA PRO A 94 -0.85 2.03 27.40
C PRO A 94 -1.24 0.64 26.85
N THR A 95 -0.82 -0.45 27.50
CA THR A 95 -1.01 -1.85 27.06
C THR A 95 -2.17 -2.64 27.71
N PRO A 96 -2.75 -2.26 28.87
CA PRO A 96 -3.90 -2.93 29.44
C PRO A 96 -5.12 -2.88 28.53
N GLN A 97 -5.93 -3.93 28.57
CA GLN A 97 -7.09 -4.09 27.69
C GLN A 97 -8.19 -3.06 28.00
N PRO A 98 -9.01 -2.66 27.01
CA PRO A 98 -9.08 -3.19 25.64
C PRO A 98 -8.14 -2.48 24.66
N VAL A 99 -7.23 -3.24 24.02
CA VAL A 99 -6.31 -2.72 23.00
C VAL A 99 -6.99 -2.71 21.64
N HIS A 100 -7.16 -1.52 21.07
CA HIS A 100 -7.71 -1.34 19.73
C HIS A 100 -7.07 -0.14 19.03
N MET A 101 -7.31 -0.01 17.73
CA MET A 101 -6.81 1.12 16.95
C MET A 101 -7.55 2.39 17.35
N ARG A 102 -6.80 3.42 17.73
CA ARG A 102 -7.34 4.73 18.12
C ARG A 102 -6.64 5.86 17.35
N PRO A 103 -7.36 6.96 17.06
CA PRO A 103 -6.75 8.18 16.54
C PRO A 103 -5.80 8.77 17.61
N MET A 104 -4.63 9.20 17.17
CA MET A 104 -3.58 9.79 18.00
C MET A 104 -3.47 11.29 17.73
N PHE A 105 -2.58 11.99 18.44
CA PHE A 105 -2.44 13.45 18.31
C PHE A 105 -2.30 13.96 16.86
N GLY A 106 -1.69 13.18 15.95
CA GLY A 106 -1.58 13.54 14.54
C GLY A 106 -2.91 13.59 13.77
N ALA A 107 -4.00 13.11 14.37
CA ALA A 107 -5.34 13.09 13.80
C ALA A 107 -6.25 14.21 14.34
N PHE A 108 -5.73 15.16 15.12
CA PHE A 108 -6.56 16.19 15.77
C PHE A 108 -6.09 17.61 15.48
N GLY A 109 -7.05 18.55 15.53
CA GLY A 109 -6.79 19.98 15.45
C GLY A 109 -5.94 20.38 14.24
N LYS A 110 -4.97 21.27 14.48
CA LYS A 110 -4.04 21.72 13.43
C LYS A 110 -3.07 20.64 12.96
N ALA A 111 -2.88 19.53 13.68
CA ALA A 111 -2.00 18.46 13.21
C ALA A 111 -2.50 17.81 11.90
N LEU A 112 -3.79 17.95 11.59
CA LEU A 112 -4.38 17.51 10.32
C LEU A 112 -3.77 18.22 9.10
N SER A 113 -3.18 19.41 9.25
CA SER A 113 -2.51 20.12 8.16
C SER A 113 -1.18 19.49 7.75
N ASN A 114 -0.63 18.55 8.52
CA ASN A 114 0.60 17.83 8.19
C ASN A 114 0.42 16.86 7.01
N SER A 115 -0.78 16.70 6.47
CA SER A 115 -1.05 15.91 5.26
C SER A 115 -1.03 16.78 4.00
N LEU A 116 -0.86 16.14 2.84
CA LEU A 116 -0.97 16.79 1.55
C LEU A 116 -2.38 16.65 0.96
N THR A 117 -2.78 17.64 0.18
CA THR A 117 -3.87 17.53 -0.80
C THR A 117 -3.26 17.59 -2.19
N PHE A 118 -3.36 16.49 -2.93
CA PHE A 118 -2.88 16.45 -4.32
C PHE A 118 -3.90 17.10 -5.26
N VAL A 119 -3.42 18.00 -6.12
CA VAL A 119 -4.22 18.74 -7.12
C VAL A 119 -3.52 18.72 -8.47
N SER A 120 -4.20 19.16 -9.54
CA SER A 120 -3.51 19.40 -10.82
C SER A 120 -2.65 20.67 -10.73
N GLN A 121 -1.62 20.76 -11.58
CA GLN A 121 -0.80 21.96 -11.67
C GLN A 121 -1.64 23.21 -11.96
N VAL A 122 -2.57 23.12 -12.92
CA VAL A 122 -3.49 24.22 -13.27
C VAL A 122 -4.33 24.68 -12.07
N ALA A 123 -4.78 23.74 -11.22
CA ALA A 123 -5.55 24.10 -10.03
C ALA A 123 -4.66 24.78 -8.98
N LEU A 124 -3.43 24.30 -8.79
CA LEU A 124 -2.47 24.91 -7.86
C LEU A 124 -2.15 26.37 -8.23
N ASP A 125 -2.06 26.65 -9.53
CA ASP A 125 -1.78 27.98 -10.08
C ASP A 125 -3.03 28.88 -10.14
N SER A 126 -4.22 28.35 -9.79
CA SER A 126 -5.48 29.09 -9.88
C SER A 126 -5.73 29.97 -8.65
N PRO A 127 -6.00 31.29 -8.84
CA PRO A 127 -6.41 32.17 -7.75
C PRO A 127 -7.69 31.69 -7.04
N ALA A 128 -8.57 30.98 -7.75
CA ALA A 128 -9.80 30.45 -7.17
C ALA A 128 -9.53 29.36 -6.12
N LEU A 129 -8.49 28.53 -6.31
CA LEU A 129 -8.10 27.52 -5.32
C LEU A 129 -7.44 28.18 -4.11
N GLN A 130 -6.62 29.21 -4.33
CA GLN A 130 -5.99 29.99 -3.27
C GLN A 130 -7.06 30.68 -2.39
N ALA A 131 -8.13 31.19 -2.99
CA ALA A 131 -9.25 31.83 -2.29
C ALA A 131 -10.01 30.90 -1.34
N LEU A 132 -9.87 29.57 -1.48
CA LEU A 132 -10.48 28.61 -0.55
C LEU A 132 -9.78 28.57 0.82
N ASN A 133 -8.61 29.20 0.97
CA ASN A 133 -7.86 29.28 2.23
C ASN A 133 -7.66 27.91 2.90
N LEU A 134 -7.35 26.89 2.09
CA LEU A 134 -7.11 25.53 2.57
C LEU A 134 -5.87 25.49 3.46
N THR A 135 -5.97 24.80 4.59
CA THR A 135 -4.90 24.73 5.60
C THR A 135 -3.89 23.62 5.35
N LYS A 136 -4.25 22.60 4.58
CA LYS A 136 -3.33 21.51 4.17
C LYS A 136 -2.44 22.00 3.04
N THR A 137 -1.18 21.57 3.05
CA THR A 137 -0.26 21.80 1.95
C THR A 137 -0.79 21.19 0.67
N LEU A 138 -0.90 22.01 -0.38
CA LEU A 138 -1.31 21.56 -1.70
C LEU A 138 -0.06 21.11 -2.48
N ALA A 139 -0.16 19.98 -3.19
CA ALA A 139 0.92 19.46 -4.01
C ALA A 139 0.40 19.12 -5.41
N ALA A 140 1.09 19.59 -6.44
CA ALA A 140 0.72 19.26 -7.81
C ALA A 140 1.13 17.82 -8.16
N VAL A 141 0.23 17.06 -8.78
CA VAL A 141 0.61 15.82 -9.46
C VAL A 141 1.36 16.15 -10.74
N HIS A 142 2.38 15.36 -11.08
CA HIS A 142 3.14 15.55 -12.31
C HIS A 142 3.68 14.23 -12.89
N SER A 143 4.19 14.29 -14.12
CA SER A 143 4.82 13.16 -14.81
C SER A 143 3.93 11.93 -15.05
N CYS A 144 2.60 12.07 -15.14
CA CYS A 144 1.68 10.94 -15.38
C CYS A 144 1.42 10.61 -16.86
N ARG A 145 1.99 11.39 -17.81
CA ARG A 145 1.66 11.27 -19.25
C ARG A 145 2.66 10.45 -20.05
N SER A 146 3.89 10.32 -19.55
CA SER A 146 4.99 9.60 -20.20
C SER A 146 5.24 8.22 -19.61
N ILE A 147 4.53 7.84 -18.54
CA ILE A 147 4.71 6.54 -17.88
C ILE A 147 4.24 5.39 -18.76
N ARG A 148 4.96 4.28 -18.68
CA ARG A 148 4.70 3.03 -19.38
C ARG A 148 4.69 1.88 -18.38
N LYS A 149 4.26 0.71 -18.83
CA LYS A 149 4.31 -0.51 -18.01
C LYS A 149 5.74 -0.86 -17.56
N SER A 150 6.76 -0.48 -18.36
CA SER A 150 8.17 -0.64 -18.00
C SER A 150 8.56 0.08 -16.71
N ASP A 151 7.87 1.17 -16.36
CA ASP A 151 8.18 1.99 -15.19
C ASP A 151 7.57 1.42 -13.90
N MET A 152 6.74 0.39 -14.01
CA MET A 152 6.14 -0.27 -12.85
C MET A 152 7.17 -1.14 -12.15
N VAL A 153 7.64 -0.66 -10.99
CA VAL A 153 8.65 -1.30 -10.15
C VAL A 153 8.27 -2.75 -9.85
N HIS A 154 9.16 -3.67 -10.23
CA HIS A 154 9.01 -5.14 -10.13
C HIS A 154 7.79 -5.74 -10.84
N ASN A 155 7.07 -4.97 -11.65
CA ASN A 155 5.78 -5.36 -12.24
C ASN A 155 5.66 -4.91 -13.70
N SER A 156 6.74 -5.00 -14.47
CA SER A 156 6.84 -4.51 -15.84
C SER A 156 6.59 -5.56 -16.93
N TRP A 157 6.23 -6.80 -16.56
CA TRP A 157 5.95 -7.86 -17.54
C TRP A 157 4.74 -7.51 -18.43
N GLN A 158 4.94 -7.68 -19.75
CA GLN A 158 4.01 -7.37 -20.82
C GLN A 158 3.90 -8.57 -21.78
N PRO A 159 3.27 -9.68 -21.34
CA PRO A 159 3.03 -10.82 -22.21
C PRO A 159 1.98 -10.51 -23.27
N THR A 160 1.96 -11.31 -24.34
CA THR A 160 0.80 -11.37 -25.23
C THR A 160 -0.31 -12.11 -24.51
N ILE A 161 -1.37 -11.39 -24.13
CA ILE A 161 -2.55 -11.97 -23.49
C ILE A 161 -3.58 -12.33 -24.55
N THR A 162 -4.05 -13.56 -24.55
CA THR A 162 -5.19 -14.01 -25.35
C THR A 162 -6.27 -14.55 -24.43
N VAL A 163 -7.52 -14.18 -24.68
CA VAL A 163 -8.70 -14.66 -23.96
C VAL A 163 -9.67 -15.25 -24.96
N ASP A 164 -10.05 -16.51 -24.76
CA ASP A 164 -11.07 -17.16 -25.57
C ASP A 164 -12.45 -16.53 -25.25
N PRO A 165 -13.21 -16.05 -26.26
CA PRO A 165 -14.46 -15.33 -26.04
C PRO A 165 -15.64 -16.24 -25.63
N GLN A 166 -15.53 -17.56 -25.81
CA GLN A 166 -16.61 -18.51 -25.49
C GLN A 166 -16.42 -19.15 -24.12
N ASN A 167 -15.19 -19.52 -23.76
CA ASN A 167 -14.90 -20.27 -22.53
C ASN A 167 -14.03 -19.50 -21.50
N TYR A 168 -13.60 -18.28 -21.85
CA TYR A 168 -12.81 -17.38 -20.99
C TYR A 168 -11.45 -17.95 -20.54
N ILE A 169 -10.91 -18.94 -21.24
CA ILE A 169 -9.56 -19.43 -20.98
C ILE A 169 -8.56 -18.34 -21.35
N VAL A 170 -7.68 -18.01 -20.40
CA VAL A 170 -6.66 -16.99 -20.53
C VAL A 170 -5.30 -17.64 -20.78
N HIS A 171 -4.54 -17.13 -21.74
CA HIS A 171 -3.14 -17.48 -21.96
C HIS A 171 -2.24 -16.23 -21.88
N ALA A 172 -1.01 -16.42 -21.45
CA ALA A 172 0.07 -15.44 -21.57
C ALA A 172 1.24 -16.09 -22.32
N ASP A 173 1.65 -15.51 -23.44
CA ASP A 173 2.73 -16.05 -24.29
C ASP A 173 2.50 -17.54 -24.66
N GLY A 174 1.24 -17.91 -24.90
CA GLY A 174 0.81 -19.28 -25.21
C GLY A 174 0.63 -20.20 -24.00
N GLU A 175 1.05 -19.79 -22.80
CA GLU A 175 0.87 -20.59 -21.58
C GLU A 175 -0.49 -20.32 -20.92
N ARG A 176 -1.27 -21.39 -20.68
CA ARG A 176 -2.58 -21.28 -20.02
C ARG A 176 -2.43 -20.82 -18.56
N LEU A 177 -3.12 -19.75 -18.20
CA LEU A 177 -3.15 -19.23 -16.83
C LEU A 177 -4.34 -19.83 -16.07
N ILE A 178 -4.05 -20.81 -15.21
CA ILE A 178 -5.06 -21.46 -14.36
C ILE A 178 -4.53 -21.67 -12.95
N CYS A 179 -5.41 -21.56 -11.96
CA CYS A 179 -5.11 -21.96 -10.58
C CYS A 179 -6.41 -22.25 -9.82
N GLU A 180 -6.38 -23.27 -8.96
CA GLU A 180 -7.53 -23.65 -8.14
C GLU A 180 -7.86 -22.57 -7.09
N PRO A 181 -9.14 -22.41 -6.68
CA PRO A 181 -9.50 -21.54 -5.57
C PRO A 181 -8.89 -22.04 -4.25
N ALA A 182 -8.50 -21.11 -3.38
CA ALA A 182 -8.03 -21.47 -2.03
C ALA A 182 -9.23 -21.62 -1.09
N ARG A 183 -9.25 -22.69 -0.29
CA ARG A 183 -10.31 -22.96 0.71
C ARG A 183 -10.10 -22.23 2.03
N GLU A 184 -8.84 -21.97 2.38
CA GLU A 184 -8.43 -21.25 3.57
C GLU A 184 -7.36 -20.23 3.20
N LEU A 185 -7.27 -19.13 3.96
CA LEU A 185 -6.27 -18.10 3.77
C LEU A 185 -5.59 -17.76 5.11
N PRO A 186 -4.29 -17.41 5.09
CA PRO A 186 -3.67 -16.75 6.23
C PRO A 186 -4.32 -15.38 6.44
N MET A 187 -3.97 -14.69 7.53
CA MET A 187 -4.41 -13.30 7.74
C MET A 187 -5.95 -13.17 7.78
N ALA A 188 -6.65 -14.19 8.28
CA ALA A 188 -8.11 -14.28 8.32
C ALA A 188 -8.57 -14.68 9.74
N GLN A 189 -9.26 -15.81 9.91
CA GLN A 189 -9.95 -16.24 11.13
C GLN A 189 -9.11 -16.18 12.42
N ARG A 190 -7.77 -16.34 12.32
CA ARG A 190 -6.86 -16.20 13.48
C ARG A 190 -6.84 -14.80 14.10
N TYR A 191 -7.17 -13.75 13.35
CA TYR A 191 -6.88 -12.35 13.73
C TYR A 191 -8.12 -11.49 13.95
N PHE A 192 -9.27 -11.90 13.44
CA PHE A 192 -10.48 -11.11 13.45
C PHE A 192 -11.54 -11.78 14.33
N LEU A 193 -12.23 -10.97 15.14
CA LEU A 193 -13.32 -11.45 15.98
C LEU A 193 -14.55 -11.82 15.13
N PHE A 194 -14.70 -11.17 13.97
CA PHE A 194 -15.72 -11.40 12.96
C PHE A 194 -15.10 -11.26 11.56
#